data_AF-A0A7X0CJF9-F1
#
_entry.id   AF-A0A7X0CJF9-F1
#
_cell.length_a   1.000
_cell.length_b   1.000
_cell.length_c   1.000
_cell.angle_alpha   90.00
_cell.angle_beta   90.00
_cell.angle_gamma   90.00
#
_symmetry.space_group_name_H-M   'P 1'
#
loop_
_entity.id
_entity.type
_entity.pdbx_description
1 polymer ?
#
loop_
_entity_poly.entity_id
_entity_poly.type
_entity_poly.pdbx_seq_one_letter_code
_entity_poly.pdbx_strand_id
1 'polypeptide(L)'
;MESKFNFLATGRTNEELLERIDNRQKYMPETVEASLAELQSRGHEFSDEEVKVIREDLQAHRANAAIVSGNLSMFNDEYKSAIVEDPDAPQMYSRRVLYFFTVFFSALFGSIMLSLNARKLGKTTEALYILMFGVVFTLVQVWIGIHFHPKSKDTYGIIGGLIGAYCLDYFFWKRYIGYGTFYRTRSFVMPLVIGVAIVAIVLVATFYGGGHPA
;
A
#
# COMPACT_ATOMS: atom_id res chain seq x y z
N MET A 1 10.72 -6.12 -16.84
CA MET A 1 9.72 -6.83 -16.02
C MET A 1 9.14 -8.03 -16.79
N GLU A 2 8.73 -7.85 -18.06
CA GLU A 2 8.29 -8.93 -18.98
C GLU A 2 9.16 -10.21 -18.93
N SER A 3 10.49 -10.06 -19.02
CA SER A 3 11.42 -11.20 -18.98
C SER A 3 11.31 -12.05 -17.70
N LYS A 4 10.94 -11.47 -16.55
CA LYS A 4 10.77 -12.22 -15.30
C LYS A 4 9.50 -13.07 -15.34
N PHE A 5 8.37 -12.49 -15.77
CA PHE A 5 7.09 -13.21 -15.80
C PHE A 5 7.11 -14.33 -16.84
N ASN A 6 7.73 -14.09 -17.99
CA ASN A 6 7.91 -15.13 -19.02
C ASN A 6 8.77 -16.29 -18.48
N PHE A 7 9.88 -15.99 -17.80
CA PHE A 7 10.71 -17.01 -17.17
C PHE A 7 9.96 -17.80 -16.09
N LEU A 8 9.10 -17.15 -15.32
CA LEU A 8 8.28 -17.83 -14.32
C LEU A 8 7.20 -18.72 -14.94
N ALA A 9 6.69 -18.37 -16.12
CA ALA A 9 5.69 -19.16 -16.84
C ALA A 9 6.30 -20.44 -17.45
N THR A 10 7.51 -20.37 -18.02
CA THR A 10 8.16 -21.54 -18.64
C THR A 10 8.39 -22.69 -17.67
N GLY A 11 8.60 -22.39 -16.38
CA GLY A 11 8.80 -23.41 -15.33
C GLY A 11 7.52 -24.07 -14.78
N ARG A 12 6.33 -23.73 -15.29
CA ARG A 12 5.03 -24.18 -14.75
C ARG A 12 4.36 -25.23 -15.61
N THR A 13 3.47 -26.04 -15.04
CA THR A 13 2.67 -27.02 -15.81
C THR A 13 1.51 -26.35 -16.55
N ASN A 14 0.93 -27.03 -17.54
CA ASN A 14 -0.21 -26.46 -18.28
C ASN A 14 -1.41 -26.21 -17.36
N GLU A 15 -1.65 -27.08 -16.39
CA GLU A 15 -2.73 -26.94 -15.40
C GLU A 15 -2.53 -25.67 -14.54
N GLU A 16 -1.31 -25.42 -14.07
CA GLU A 16 -0.99 -24.21 -13.30
C GLU A 16 -1.15 -22.92 -14.14
N LEU A 17 -0.82 -22.99 -15.43
CA LEU A 17 -0.98 -21.84 -16.34
C LEU A 17 -2.46 -21.59 -16.65
N LEU A 18 -3.26 -22.63 -16.84
CA LEU A 18 -4.71 -22.53 -17.03
C LEU A 18 -5.41 -21.97 -15.78
N GLU A 19 -5.03 -22.43 -14.59
CA GLU A 19 -5.55 -21.89 -13.32
C GLU A 19 -5.40 -20.37 -13.25
N ARG A 20 -4.25 -19.83 -13.70
CA ARG A 20 -3.98 -18.38 -13.72
C ARG A 20 -4.86 -17.62 -14.70
N ILE A 21 -5.24 -18.24 -15.82
CA ILE A 21 -6.15 -17.65 -16.81
C ILE A 21 -7.59 -17.66 -16.29
N ASP A 22 -8.01 -18.79 -15.72
CA ASP A 22 -9.36 -18.96 -15.16
C ASP A 22 -9.59 -18.03 -13.96
N ASN A 23 -8.57 -17.86 -13.12
CA ASN A 23 -8.60 -17.01 -11.94
C ASN A 23 -7.87 -15.67 -12.16
N ARG A 24 -7.84 -15.14 -13.39
CA ARG A 24 -7.07 -13.93 -13.79
C ARG A 24 -7.20 -12.70 -12.89
N GLN A 25 -8.31 -12.54 -12.19
CA GLN A 25 -8.53 -11.44 -11.23
C GLN A 25 -7.65 -11.54 -9.96
N LYS A 26 -7.11 -12.73 -9.65
CA LYS A 26 -6.23 -12.96 -8.49
C LYS A 26 -4.76 -12.70 -8.78
N TYR A 27 -4.39 -12.60 -10.06
CA TYR A 27 -3.01 -12.52 -10.52
C TYR A 27 -2.70 -11.15 -11.11
N MET A 28 -1.41 -10.82 -11.21
CA MET A 28 -1.02 -9.64 -11.97
C MET A 28 -1.37 -9.83 -13.46
N PRO A 29 -1.83 -8.77 -14.16
CA PRO A 29 -2.08 -8.85 -15.60
C PRO A 29 -0.88 -9.39 -16.39
N GLU A 30 0.34 -9.02 -15.99
CA GLU A 30 1.58 -9.48 -16.61
C GLU A 30 1.81 -10.99 -16.39
N THR A 31 1.39 -11.53 -15.24
CA THR A 31 1.44 -12.97 -14.94
C THR A 31 0.47 -13.75 -15.83
N VAL A 32 -0.73 -13.20 -16.06
CA VAL A 32 -1.75 -13.81 -16.92
C VAL A 32 -1.32 -13.76 -18.39
N GLU A 33 -0.80 -12.62 -18.85
CA GLU A 33 -0.25 -12.45 -20.22
C GLU A 33 0.90 -13.42 -20.49
N ALA A 34 1.85 -13.57 -19.54
CA ALA A 34 2.94 -14.53 -19.67
C ALA A 34 2.45 -15.99 -19.68
N SER A 35 1.43 -16.31 -18.89
CA SER A 35 0.86 -17.66 -18.84
C SER A 35 0.12 -18.01 -20.14
N LEU A 36 -0.61 -17.04 -20.70
CA LEU A 36 -1.26 -17.17 -22.01
C LEU A 36 -0.25 -17.39 -23.13
N ALA A 37 0.81 -16.57 -23.19
CA ALA A 37 1.84 -16.69 -24.21
C ALA A 37 2.57 -18.05 -24.15
N GLU A 38 2.83 -18.54 -22.94
CA GLU A 38 3.47 -19.84 -22.75
C GLU A 38 2.54 -21.02 -23.13
N LEU A 39 1.25 -20.96 -22.84
CA LEU A 39 0.32 -22.00 -23.29
C LEU A 39 0.20 -22.03 -24.82
N GLN A 40 0.17 -20.87 -25.48
CA GLN A 40 0.18 -20.77 -26.94
C GLN A 40 1.47 -21.34 -27.53
N SER A 41 2.63 -21.08 -26.91
CA SER A 41 3.92 -21.63 -27.37
C SER A 41 3.99 -23.16 -27.26
N ARG A 42 3.27 -23.73 -26.29
CA ARG A 42 3.14 -25.19 -26.08
C ARG A 42 2.10 -25.86 -26.97
N GLY A 43 1.43 -25.12 -27.85
CA GLY A 43 0.42 -25.64 -28.76
C GLY A 43 -0.97 -25.77 -28.15
N HIS A 44 -1.25 -25.12 -27.02
CA HIS A 44 -2.62 -24.97 -26.54
C HIS A 44 -3.34 -23.94 -27.42
N GLU A 45 -4.42 -24.36 -28.06
CA GLU A 45 -5.23 -23.47 -28.88
C GLU A 45 -6.16 -22.64 -27.99
N PHE A 46 -6.21 -21.34 -28.24
CA PHE A 46 -7.23 -20.44 -27.74
C PHE A 46 -7.89 -19.82 -28.97
N SER A 47 -9.21 -19.72 -28.97
CA SER A 47 -9.91 -18.95 -30.00
C SER A 47 -9.53 -17.47 -29.92
N ASP A 48 -9.61 -16.78 -31.06
CA ASP A 48 -9.35 -15.34 -31.12
C ASP A 48 -10.32 -14.57 -30.21
N GLU A 49 -11.55 -15.07 -30.07
CA GLU A 49 -12.56 -14.56 -29.17
C GLU A 49 -12.16 -14.70 -27.70
N GLU A 50 -11.67 -15.87 -27.26
CA GLU A 50 -11.21 -16.09 -25.89
C GLU A 50 -10.04 -15.19 -25.53
N VAL A 51 -9.04 -15.10 -26.42
CA VAL A 51 -7.87 -14.22 -26.20
C VAL A 51 -8.29 -12.77 -26.08
N LYS A 52 -9.25 -12.34 -26.90
CA LYS A 52 -9.80 -10.98 -26.86
C LYS A 52 -10.49 -10.71 -25.53
N VAL A 53 -11.37 -11.60 -25.07
CA VAL A 53 -12.06 -11.47 -23.78
C VAL A 53 -11.06 -11.39 -22.63
N ILE A 54 -10.04 -12.24 -22.62
CA ILE A 54 -9.00 -12.22 -21.58
C ILE A 54 -8.30 -10.85 -21.55
N ARG A 55 -7.88 -10.33 -22.71
CA ARG A 55 -7.17 -9.05 -22.78
C ARG A 55 -8.06 -7.87 -22.39
N GLU A 56 -9.33 -7.88 -22.78
CA GLU A 56 -10.30 -6.85 -22.39
C GLU A 56 -10.51 -6.85 -20.86
N ASP A 57 -10.62 -8.02 -20.25
CA ASP A 57 -10.72 -8.14 -18.79
C ASP A 57 -9.47 -7.63 -18.08
N LEU A 58 -8.28 -7.97 -18.58
CA LEU A 58 -7.01 -7.49 -18.02
C LEU A 58 -6.88 -5.96 -18.14
N GLN A 59 -7.30 -5.40 -19.26
CA GLN A 59 -7.32 -3.96 -19.47
C GLN A 59 -8.33 -3.27 -18.54
N ALA A 60 -9.53 -3.83 -18.40
CA ALA A 60 -10.53 -3.35 -17.45
C ALA A 60 -10.00 -3.40 -16.01
N HIS A 61 -9.30 -4.47 -15.64
CA HIS A 61 -8.69 -4.61 -14.32
C HIS A 61 -7.61 -3.53 -14.07
N ARG A 62 -6.72 -3.30 -15.04
CA ARG A 62 -5.72 -2.21 -15.01
C ARG A 62 -6.39 -0.82 -14.89
N ALA A 63 -7.45 -0.58 -15.67
CA ALA A 63 -8.17 0.69 -15.66
C ALA A 63 -8.89 0.93 -14.32
N ASN A 64 -9.57 -0.09 -13.79
CA ASN A 64 -10.27 -0.03 -12.51
C ASN A 64 -9.29 0.23 -11.36
N ALA A 65 -8.11 -0.41 -11.36
CA ALA A 65 -7.04 -0.11 -10.40
C ALA A 65 -6.58 1.36 -10.44
N ALA A 66 -6.57 1.99 -11.62
CA ALA A 66 -6.17 3.38 -11.78
C ALA A 66 -7.28 4.41 -11.46
N ILE A 67 -8.56 4.08 -11.65
CA ILE A 67 -9.71 5.00 -11.50
C ILE A 67 -10.12 5.22 -10.05
N VAL A 68 -10.19 4.14 -9.26
CA VAL A 68 -10.68 4.10 -7.86
C VAL A 68 -10.01 5.12 -6.93
N SER A 69 -8.86 5.59 -7.34
CA SER A 69 -7.91 6.41 -6.63
C SER A 69 -8.14 7.92 -6.60
N GLY A 70 -9.01 8.43 -7.48
CA GLY A 70 -9.30 9.87 -7.56
C GLY A 70 -10.15 10.38 -6.41
N ASN A 71 -11.02 9.53 -5.85
CA ASN A 71 -11.78 9.85 -4.66
C ASN A 71 -10.93 9.54 -3.42
N LEU A 72 -10.86 10.50 -2.49
CA LEU A 72 -10.40 10.27 -1.11
C LEU A 72 -11.38 9.36 -0.33
N SER A 73 -12.11 8.48 -1.01
CA SER A 73 -13.06 7.55 -0.42
C SER A 73 -12.32 6.36 0.15
N MET A 74 -11.72 6.62 1.30
CA MET A 74 -10.84 5.74 2.06
C MET A 74 -11.50 4.43 2.51
N PHE A 75 -12.83 4.44 2.57
CA PHE A 75 -13.65 3.35 3.06
C PHE A 75 -14.42 2.61 1.95
N ASN A 76 -14.23 2.95 0.67
CA ASN A 76 -14.91 2.25 -0.42
C ASN A 76 -14.22 0.93 -0.78
N ASP A 77 -15.00 -0.13 -1.01
CA ASP A 77 -14.51 -1.47 -1.35
C ASP A 77 -13.79 -1.53 -2.70
N GLU A 78 -14.04 -0.54 -3.56
CA GLU A 78 -13.38 -0.37 -4.86
C GLU A 78 -11.84 -0.37 -4.77
N TYR A 79 -11.25 0.02 -3.62
CA TYR A 79 -9.79 0.01 -3.39
C TYR A 79 -9.14 -1.38 -3.52
N LYS A 80 -9.93 -2.46 -3.51
CA LYS A 80 -9.43 -3.83 -3.68
C LYS A 80 -8.96 -4.14 -5.11
N SER A 81 -9.26 -3.29 -6.10
CA SER A 81 -8.91 -3.54 -7.51
C SER A 81 -7.41 -3.65 -7.78
N ALA A 82 -6.55 -3.05 -6.95
CA ALA A 82 -5.09 -3.18 -7.08
C ALA A 82 -4.48 -4.27 -6.17
N ILE A 83 -5.28 -4.95 -5.34
CA ILE A 83 -4.81 -5.97 -4.41
C ILE A 83 -4.95 -7.34 -5.08
N VAL A 84 -3.83 -8.04 -5.25
CA VAL A 84 -3.76 -9.37 -5.87
C VAL A 84 -3.22 -10.41 -4.90
N GLU A 85 -3.54 -11.67 -5.15
CA GLU A 85 -3.03 -12.82 -4.38
C GLU A 85 -1.74 -13.39 -4.97
N ASP A 86 -1.33 -12.88 -6.13
CA ASP A 86 -0.13 -13.27 -6.86
C ASP A 86 1.12 -13.32 -5.93
N PRO A 87 1.77 -14.49 -5.80
CA PRO A 87 3.02 -14.62 -5.06
C PRO A 87 4.14 -13.72 -5.58
N ASP A 88 4.15 -13.44 -6.89
CA ASP A 88 5.16 -12.66 -7.59
C ASP A 88 4.95 -11.14 -7.48
N ALA A 89 3.77 -10.73 -7.02
CA ALA A 89 3.47 -9.33 -6.74
C ALA A 89 4.26 -8.81 -5.53
N PRO A 90 4.68 -7.52 -5.56
CA PRO A 90 5.37 -6.91 -4.44
C PRO A 90 4.49 -6.90 -3.20
N GLN A 91 5.04 -7.34 -2.06
CA GLN A 91 4.35 -7.26 -0.78
C GLN A 91 4.46 -5.85 -0.19
N MET A 92 3.32 -5.20 0.01
CA MET A 92 3.24 -3.82 0.50
C MET A 92 2.17 -3.64 1.57
N TYR A 93 2.37 -2.68 2.47
CA TYR A 93 1.31 -2.22 3.36
C TYR A 93 0.24 -1.51 2.53
N SER A 94 -1.03 -1.81 2.79
CA SER A 94 -2.12 -1.16 2.07
C SER A 94 -2.24 0.32 2.45
N ARG A 95 -2.80 1.12 1.55
CA ARG A 95 -3.06 2.56 1.80
C ARG A 95 -3.96 2.78 3.01
N ARG A 96 -4.95 1.91 3.23
CA ARG A 96 -5.82 1.93 4.44
C ARG A 96 -5.01 1.71 5.72
N VAL A 97 -4.08 0.75 5.71
CA VAL A 97 -3.17 0.52 6.85
C VAL A 97 -2.31 1.75 7.08
N LEU A 98 -1.67 2.30 6.05
CA LEU A 98 -0.86 3.52 6.19
C LEU A 98 -1.64 4.68 6.79
N TYR A 99 -2.87 4.89 6.30
CA TYR A 99 -3.75 5.92 6.84
C TYR A 99 -4.06 5.70 8.32
N PHE A 100 -4.53 4.50 8.68
CA PHE A 100 -4.82 4.14 10.07
C PHE A 100 -3.63 4.44 10.97
N PHE A 101 -2.43 3.98 10.57
CA PHE A 101 -1.24 4.22 11.38
C PHE A 101 -0.84 5.70 11.45
N THR A 102 -1.07 6.45 10.38
CA THR A 102 -0.78 7.88 10.34
C THR A 102 -1.67 8.67 11.30
N VAL A 103 -2.96 8.37 11.30
CA VAL A 103 -3.96 9.10 12.09
C VAL A 103 -3.89 8.72 13.57
N PHE A 104 -3.76 7.43 13.88
CA PHE A 104 -3.84 6.95 15.27
C PHE A 104 -2.48 6.91 15.99
N PHE A 105 -1.36 6.85 15.28
CA PHE A 105 -0.03 6.88 15.90
C PHE A 105 0.71 8.18 15.58
N SER A 106 1.08 8.41 14.31
CA SER A 106 1.71 9.66 13.86
C SER A 106 2.01 9.66 12.35
N ALA A 107 2.19 10.85 11.78
CA ALA A 107 2.77 11.04 10.45
C ALA A 107 4.13 10.37 10.27
N LEU A 108 4.96 10.32 11.32
CA LEU A 108 6.22 9.59 11.29
C LEU A 108 6.01 8.07 11.12
N PHE A 109 5.04 7.48 11.82
CA PHE A 109 4.77 6.05 11.68
C PHE A 109 4.26 5.73 10.27
N GLY A 110 3.32 6.53 9.77
CA GLY A 110 2.83 6.44 8.39
C GLY A 110 3.95 6.56 7.36
N SER A 111 4.85 7.51 7.54
CA SER A 111 5.97 7.73 6.62
C SER A 111 6.98 6.58 6.65
N ILE A 112 7.28 6.00 7.82
CA ILE A 112 8.14 4.82 7.93
C ILE A 112 7.53 3.68 7.12
N MET A 113 6.24 3.38 7.32
CA MET A 113 5.59 2.29 6.58
C MET A 113 5.54 2.55 5.07
N LEU A 114 5.25 3.78 4.64
CA LEU A 114 5.25 4.15 3.23
C LEU A 114 6.66 4.08 2.61
N SER A 115 7.70 4.47 3.36
CA SER A 115 9.09 4.36 2.92
C SER A 115 9.49 2.90 2.68
N LEU A 116 8.99 1.97 3.50
CA LEU A 116 9.22 0.53 3.29
C LEU A 116 8.55 0.04 2.01
N ASN A 117 7.34 0.52 1.69
CA ASN A 117 6.70 0.21 0.41
C ASN A 117 7.52 0.74 -0.77
N ALA A 118 7.97 1.99 -0.73
CA ALA A 118 8.80 2.57 -1.79
C ALA A 118 10.11 1.78 -2.00
N ARG A 119 10.78 1.36 -0.92
CA ARG A 119 11.98 0.49 -1.01
C ARG A 119 11.68 -0.85 -1.67
N LYS A 120 10.51 -1.44 -1.44
CA LYS A 120 10.10 -2.70 -2.10
C LYS A 120 9.93 -2.55 -3.61
N LEU A 121 9.68 -1.33 -4.09
CA LEU A 121 9.64 -1.00 -5.52
C LEU A 121 11.00 -0.56 -6.07
N GLY A 122 12.09 -0.69 -5.30
CA GLY A 122 13.43 -0.24 -5.70
C GLY A 122 13.64 1.28 -5.61
N LYS A 123 12.67 2.03 -5.08
CA LYS A 123 12.67 3.49 -4.98
C LYS A 123 13.28 3.97 -3.66
N THR A 124 14.59 3.73 -3.51
CA THR A 124 15.32 3.96 -2.24
C THR A 124 15.50 5.44 -1.92
N THR A 125 15.74 6.29 -2.93
CA THR A 125 15.87 7.74 -2.78
C THR A 125 14.55 8.37 -2.36
N GLU A 126 13.45 7.95 -2.99
CA GLU A 126 12.10 8.41 -2.68
C GLU A 126 11.68 7.98 -1.27
N ALA A 127 12.07 6.76 -0.86
CA ALA A 127 11.85 6.30 0.50
C ALA A 127 12.53 7.21 1.54
N LEU A 128 13.71 7.77 1.23
CA LEU A 128 14.37 8.74 2.10
C LEU A 128 13.57 10.05 2.17
N TYR A 129 13.07 10.56 1.04
CA TYR A 129 12.22 11.76 1.04
C TYR A 129 10.94 11.58 1.85
N ILE A 130 10.28 10.43 1.74
CA ILE A 130 9.10 10.09 2.53
C ILE A 130 9.44 10.13 4.04
N LEU A 131 10.55 9.48 4.43
CA LEU A 131 10.94 9.42 5.82
C LEU A 131 11.26 10.82 6.39
N MET A 132 12.04 11.62 5.65
CA MET A 132 12.35 12.99 6.02
C MET A 132 11.09 13.85 6.17
N PHE A 133 10.11 13.71 5.27
CA PHE A 133 8.83 14.38 5.40
C PHE A 133 8.14 14.04 6.72
N GLY A 134 8.05 12.75 7.10
CA GLY A 134 7.41 12.38 8.36
C GLY A 134 8.12 12.93 9.59
N VAL A 135 9.46 12.97 9.58
CA VAL A 135 10.25 13.60 10.66
C VAL A 135 9.95 15.09 10.74
N VAL A 136 10.07 15.83 9.63
CA VAL A 136 9.84 17.28 9.58
C VAL A 136 8.40 17.61 9.97
N PHE A 137 7.42 16.90 9.42
CA PHE A 137 6.01 17.09 9.76
C PHE A 137 5.74 16.90 11.25
N THR A 138 6.31 15.85 11.84
CA THR A 138 6.16 15.57 13.27
C THR A 138 6.81 16.67 14.12
N LEU A 139 8.00 17.15 13.76
CA LEU A 139 8.66 18.26 14.45
C LEU A 139 7.84 19.55 14.38
N VAL A 140 7.28 19.88 13.20
CA VAL A 140 6.39 21.03 13.04
C VAL A 140 5.12 20.87 13.88
N GLN A 141 4.51 19.69 13.87
CA GLN A 141 3.32 19.42 14.68
C GLN A 141 3.61 19.52 16.19
N VAL A 142 4.76 19.06 16.66
CA VAL A 142 5.17 19.24 18.06
C VAL A 142 5.40 20.72 18.37
N TRP A 143 6.12 21.43 17.50
CA TRP A 143 6.42 22.86 17.66
C TRP A 143 5.13 23.69 17.76
N ILE A 144 4.16 23.46 16.88
CA ILE A 144 2.84 24.13 16.92
C ILE A 144 2.12 23.80 18.23
N GLY A 145 2.12 22.54 18.65
CA GLY A 145 1.46 22.11 19.88
C GLY A 145 2.02 22.80 21.13
N ILE A 146 3.32 23.08 21.15
CA ILE A 146 4.00 23.78 22.24
C ILE A 146 3.68 25.28 22.22
N HIS A 147 3.66 25.95 21.05
CA HIS A 147 3.56 27.41 20.98
C HIS A 147 2.13 27.94 20.97
N PHE A 148 1.19 27.19 20.40
CA PHE A 148 -0.19 27.65 20.21
C PHE A 148 -1.18 27.07 21.24
N HIS A 149 -0.73 26.14 22.08
CA HIS A 149 -1.52 25.53 23.17
C HIS A 149 -2.98 25.25 22.79
N PRO A 150 -3.23 24.35 21.82
CA PRO A 150 -4.58 24.07 21.35
C PRO A 150 -5.50 23.65 22.50
N LYS A 151 -6.74 24.17 22.49
CA LYS A 151 -7.75 23.94 23.55
C LYS A 151 -8.02 22.45 23.80
N SER A 152 -7.94 21.63 22.75
CA SER A 152 -8.05 20.17 22.82
C SER A 152 -6.83 19.54 22.17
N LYS A 153 -5.98 18.92 22.98
CA LYS A 153 -4.75 18.24 22.51
C LYS A 153 -5.09 17.03 21.65
N ASP A 154 -6.16 16.30 21.98
CA ASP A 154 -6.57 15.10 21.26
C ASP A 154 -7.12 15.45 19.87
N THR A 155 -8.00 16.45 19.80
CA THR A 155 -8.53 16.95 18.52
C THR A 155 -7.41 17.48 17.64
N TYR A 156 -6.43 18.18 18.22
CA TYR A 156 -5.25 18.65 17.51
C TYR A 156 -4.41 17.49 16.93
N GLY A 157 -4.16 16.45 17.72
CA GLY A 157 -3.43 15.26 17.28
C GLY A 157 -4.12 14.56 16.11
N ILE A 158 -5.44 14.34 16.21
CA ILE A 158 -6.24 13.70 15.16
C ILE A 158 -6.23 14.55 13.88
N ILE A 159 -6.48 15.86 13.96
CA ILE A 159 -6.45 16.74 12.78
C ILE A 159 -5.07 16.73 12.12
N GLY A 160 -3.99 16.81 12.91
CA GLY A 160 -2.62 16.70 12.40
C GLY A 160 -2.37 15.36 11.72
N GLY A 161 -2.87 14.26 12.28
CA GLY A 161 -2.82 12.93 11.69
C GLY A 161 -3.58 12.85 10.36
N LEU A 162 -4.78 13.43 10.28
CA LEU A 162 -5.57 13.49 9.04
C LEU A 162 -4.83 14.26 7.93
N ILE A 163 -4.28 15.43 8.27
CA ILE A 163 -3.49 16.25 7.34
C ILE A 163 -2.25 15.48 6.90
N GLY A 164 -1.51 14.88 7.84
CA GLY A 164 -0.32 14.09 7.55
C GLY A 164 -0.64 12.93 6.62
N ALA A 165 -1.75 12.23 6.84
CA ALA A 165 -2.16 11.11 6.00
C ALA A 165 -2.55 11.57 4.59
N TYR A 166 -3.26 12.70 4.48
CA TYR A 166 -3.58 13.33 3.19
C TYR A 166 -2.31 13.73 2.43
N CYS A 167 -1.34 14.36 3.11
CA CYS A 167 -0.06 14.72 2.49
C CYS A 167 0.73 13.49 2.02
N LEU A 168 0.82 12.45 2.87
CA LEU A 168 1.48 11.19 2.49
C LEU A 168 0.83 10.56 1.26
N ASP A 169 -0.49 10.57 1.21
CA ASP A 169 -1.23 10.03 0.08
C ASP A 169 -1.02 10.84 -1.21
N TYR A 170 -1.26 12.15 -1.12
CA TYR A 170 -1.25 13.04 -2.28
C TYR A 170 0.14 13.23 -2.87
N PHE A 171 1.16 13.49 -2.03
CA PHE A 171 2.51 13.79 -2.50
C PHE A 171 3.34 12.55 -2.77
N PHE A 172 3.14 11.47 -2.00
CA PHE A 172 4.06 10.33 -2.01
C PHE A 172 3.43 9.07 -2.59
N TRP A 173 2.24 8.65 -2.12
CA TRP A 173 1.59 7.46 -2.66
C TRP A 173 1.28 7.64 -4.16
N LYS A 174 0.53 8.70 -4.50
CA LYS A 174 0.15 9.01 -5.89
C LYS A 174 1.37 9.13 -6.81
N ARG A 175 2.45 9.74 -6.33
CA ARG A 175 3.64 10.04 -7.14
C ARG A 175 4.59 8.87 -7.28
N TYR A 176 4.86 8.13 -6.20
CA TYR A 176 5.93 7.14 -6.14
C TYR A 176 5.44 5.71 -6.22
N ILE A 177 4.21 5.41 -5.79
CA ILE A 177 3.64 4.07 -5.94
C ILE A 177 2.72 4.06 -7.15
N GLY A 178 1.86 5.07 -7.28
CA GLY A 178 0.82 5.09 -8.28
C GLY A 178 -0.32 4.14 -7.89
N TYR A 179 -1.51 4.40 -8.41
CA TYR A 179 -2.69 3.70 -7.94
C TYR A 179 -3.03 2.43 -8.73
N GLY A 180 -2.59 2.35 -9.99
CA GLY A 180 -2.67 1.14 -10.80
C GLY A 180 -1.57 0.11 -10.51
N THR A 181 -0.81 0.29 -9.43
CA THR A 181 0.27 -0.64 -9.07
C THR A 181 -0.32 -1.81 -8.31
N PHE A 182 -0.33 -2.98 -8.94
CA PHE A 182 -0.77 -4.23 -8.33
C PHE A 182 0.18 -4.68 -7.22
N TYR A 183 -0.38 -5.13 -6.10
CA TYR A 183 0.41 -5.56 -4.96
C TYR A 183 -0.32 -6.56 -4.08
N ARG A 184 0.46 -7.35 -3.35
CA ARG A 184 -0.06 -8.25 -2.32
C ARG A 184 0.02 -7.58 -0.95
N THR A 185 -1.03 -7.69 -0.15
CA THR A 185 -1.05 -7.05 1.16
C THR A 185 -0.05 -7.70 2.12
N ARG A 186 0.68 -6.86 2.85
CA ARG A 186 1.55 -7.27 3.95
C ARG A 186 0.79 -7.18 5.27
N SER A 187 0.98 -8.16 6.15
CA SER A 187 0.42 -8.14 7.50
C SER A 187 0.88 -6.91 8.29
N PHE A 188 -0.07 -6.23 8.92
CA PHE A 188 0.14 -5.03 9.74
C PHE A 188 0.17 -5.32 11.25
N VAL A 189 -0.01 -6.59 11.65
CA VAL A 189 -0.13 -6.98 13.07
C VAL A 189 1.13 -6.68 13.85
N MET A 190 2.31 -6.99 13.29
CA MET A 190 3.57 -6.73 13.98
C MET A 190 3.82 -5.21 14.20
N PRO A 191 3.66 -4.33 13.18
CA PRO A 191 3.64 -2.88 13.40
C PRO A 191 2.60 -2.43 14.44
N LEU A 192 1.41 -3.05 14.45
CA LEU A 192 0.33 -2.69 15.38
C LEU A 192 0.71 -2.97 16.83
N VAL A 193 1.24 -4.16 17.11
CA VAL A 193 1.68 -4.56 18.45
C VAL A 193 2.76 -3.62 18.97
N ILE A 194 3.74 -3.27 18.11
CA ILE A 194 4.80 -2.32 18.47
C ILE A 194 4.21 -0.94 18.78
N GLY A 195 3.32 -0.44 17.92
CA GLY A 195 2.68 0.85 18.13
C GLY A 195 1.87 0.91 19.43
N VAL A 196 1.05 -0.11 19.68
CA VAL A 196 0.23 -0.21 20.90
C VAL A 196 1.11 -0.30 22.15
N ALA A 197 2.20 -1.07 22.10
CA ALA A 197 3.14 -1.15 23.22
C ALA A 197 3.78 0.20 23.53
N ILE A 198 4.21 0.96 22.51
CA ILE A 198 4.77 2.31 22.69
C ILE A 198 3.72 3.24 23.32
N VAL A 199 2.49 3.24 22.81
CA VAL A 199 1.40 4.06 23.36
C VAL A 199 1.12 3.68 24.82
N ALA A 200 1.06 2.39 25.13
CA ALA A 200 0.85 1.92 26.50
C ALA A 200 1.97 2.39 27.45
N ILE A 201 3.23 2.31 27.03
CA ILE A 201 4.38 2.80 27.82
C ILE A 201 4.26 4.31 28.06
N VAL A 202 3.93 5.09 27.02
CA VAL A 202 3.76 6.55 27.15
C VAL A 202 2.61 6.88 28.10
N LEU A 203 1.47 6.20 27.97
CA LEU A 203 0.33 6.41 28.88
C LEU A 203 0.72 6.11 30.33
N VAL A 204 1.34 4.95 30.59
CA VAL A 204 1.86 4.60 31.93
C VAL A 204 2.81 5.68 32.44
N ALA A 205 3.78 6.12 31.63
CA ALA A 205 4.70 7.18 32.03
C ALA A 205 3.99 8.50 32.37
N THR A 206 2.93 8.87 31.66
CA THR A 206 2.16 10.09 31.99
C THR A 206 1.34 9.96 33.28
N PHE A 207 0.72 8.80 33.54
CA PHE A 207 -0.06 8.58 34.76
C PHE A 207 0.82 8.46 36.01
N TYR A 208 1.96 7.76 35.92
CA TYR A 208 2.87 7.59 37.06
C TYR A 208 3.86 8.76 37.22
N GLY A 209 4.21 9.46 36.14
CA GLY A 209 5.08 10.64 36.16
C GLY A 209 4.37 11.95 36.51
N GLY A 210 3.04 12.03 36.33
CA GLY A 210 2.22 13.20 36.70
C GLY A 210 1.84 13.29 38.19
N GLY A 211 2.29 12.33 39.01
CA GLY A 211 1.95 12.22 40.44
C GLY A 211 2.82 13.03 41.41
N HIS A 212 3.58 14.03 40.95
CA HIS A 212 4.23 14.99 41.84
C HIS A 212 3.32 16.22 42.03
N PRO A 213 2.58 16.33 43.16
CA PRO A 213 1.96 17.59 43.53
C PRO A 213 3.08 18.61 43.83
N ALA A 214 3.00 19.77 43.18
CA ALA A 214 3.70 20.97 43.59
C ALA A 214 3.09 21.55 44.88
#